data_AF-Q6MAU8-F1
#
_entry.id   AF-Q6MAU8-F1
#
_cell.length_a   1.000
_cell.length_b   1.000
_cell.length_c   1.000
_cell.angle_alpha   90.00
_cell.angle_beta   90.00
_cell.angle_gamma   90.00
#
_symmetry.space_group_name_H-M   'P 1'
#
loop_
_entity.id
_entity.type
_entity.pdbx_description
1 polymer ?
#
loop_
_entity_poly.entity_id
_entity_poly.type
_entity_poly.pdbx_seq_one_letter_code
_entity_poly.pdbx_strand_id
1 'polypeptide(L)'
;MFNHLKNTFYRFYGLIFLLLLVVIITPCVAIDQNQDNYIQALGSLTFHTKIQSRLDETNLEESVIFDEQEALKLWELAFQTQASLNNQVSNAFITQLYQAYSFYEEGKSNLQLYQLKEAALNFKQSFNLLCFLWETAIDQEEKLDLNNVTALIRTKQTVINQDFEKNKAIPQKVRRAIAPYLIAENHPMKNALDTIFLKKRVTVDKKTFHANGFKTLRKGPRSYVYVARHPSINGYLVKAYMDNELDQKQNHPSWYWLTKRCEGAEKIARIIANRKIKQFTVASKWIYPLPENPAPPKNASHTRHYALLLVNDMDLVPHDVNLQVWQSGITKEHLHELYVIITHAKGSSYRPDNIAYTHKGQFAFIDTEYPSKGPDYDRIRKYLSPEMRAYWDRLVKNGGR
;
A
#
# COMPACT_ATOMS: atom_id res chain seq x y z
N MET A 1 4.88 3.97 -72.48
CA MET A 1 4.68 2.58 -72.03
C MET A 1 5.78 2.31 -71.01
N PHE A 2 5.39 2.16 -69.73
CA PHE A 2 6.07 1.39 -68.66
C PHE A 2 7.62 1.46 -68.64
N ASN A 3 8.31 1.98 -67.62
CA ASN A 3 8.18 1.69 -66.19
C ASN A 3 9.24 2.58 -65.49
N HIS A 4 8.92 3.36 -64.46
CA HIS A 4 8.70 2.96 -63.07
C HIS A 4 9.99 2.98 -62.23
N LEU A 5 9.90 3.68 -61.10
CA LEU A 5 10.69 3.51 -59.86
C LEU A 5 12.17 3.93 -59.89
N LYS A 6 12.42 5.15 -59.41
CA LYS A 6 13.44 5.48 -58.37
C LYS A 6 13.50 6.99 -58.18
N ASN A 7 12.55 7.57 -57.43
CA ASN A 7 12.74 8.95 -56.95
C ASN A 7 11.99 9.26 -55.65
N THR A 8 12.06 8.33 -54.69
CA THR A 8 11.59 8.53 -53.32
C THR A 8 12.46 7.72 -52.38
N PHE A 9 13.75 8.10 -52.26
CA PHE A 9 14.63 7.45 -51.28
C PHE A 9 15.87 8.29 -50.89
N TYR A 10 15.75 9.62 -50.73
CA TYR A 10 16.79 10.41 -50.04
C TYR A 10 16.17 11.65 -49.36
N ARG A 11 15.41 11.42 -48.29
CA ARG A 11 15.01 12.43 -47.29
C ARG A 11 14.98 11.83 -45.88
N PHE A 12 15.97 11.01 -45.55
CA PHE A 12 16.06 10.38 -44.22
C PHE A 12 17.52 10.16 -43.77
N TYR A 13 18.38 11.18 -43.89
CA TYR A 13 19.70 11.19 -43.22
C TYR A 13 20.18 12.63 -43.00
N GLY A 14 19.37 13.42 -42.29
CA GLY A 14 19.67 14.79 -41.93
C GLY A 14 19.33 15.08 -40.48
N LEU A 15 19.78 14.22 -39.55
CA LEU A 15 19.69 14.48 -38.10
C LEU A 15 20.64 13.55 -37.29
N ILE A 16 21.83 13.28 -37.83
CA ILE A 16 22.92 12.64 -37.12
C ILE A 16 24.14 13.55 -37.25
N PHE A 17 24.17 14.64 -36.47
CA PHE A 17 25.40 15.27 -35.95
C PHE A 17 25.05 16.57 -35.19
N LEU A 18 24.58 16.47 -33.94
CA LEU A 18 24.70 17.53 -32.93
C LEU A 18 24.23 17.01 -31.57
N LEU A 19 24.97 16.05 -31.02
CA LEU A 19 24.95 15.71 -29.60
C LEU A 19 26.39 15.79 -29.10
N LEU A 20 26.87 17.03 -28.98
CA LEU A 20 28.09 17.38 -28.27
C LEU A 20 27.68 17.79 -26.85
N LEU A 21 28.06 16.93 -25.90
CA LEU A 21 28.43 17.23 -24.51
C LEU A 21 27.80 18.47 -23.87
N VAL A 22 26.76 18.24 -23.07
CA VAL A 22 26.62 18.93 -21.79
C VAL A 22 26.48 17.85 -20.72
N VAL A 23 27.59 17.58 -20.03
CA VAL A 23 27.58 16.87 -18.75
C VAL A 23 26.97 17.84 -17.75
N ILE A 24 25.68 17.71 -17.49
CA ILE A 24 25.04 18.32 -16.32
C ILE A 24 25.13 17.28 -15.20
N ILE A 25 26.09 17.48 -14.30
CA ILE A 25 26.05 16.91 -12.96
C ILE A 25 24.85 17.57 -12.27
N THR A 26 23.73 16.86 -12.18
CA THR A 26 22.63 17.23 -11.28
C THR A 26 22.62 16.26 -10.10
N PRO A 27 22.51 16.75 -8.85
CA PRO A 27 22.42 15.89 -7.70
C PRO A 27 21.04 15.21 -7.68
N CYS A 28 21.01 13.97 -7.19
CA CYS A 28 19.87 13.30 -6.56
C CYS A 28 18.77 14.29 -6.12
N VAL A 29 17.51 14.16 -6.62
CA VAL A 29 16.22 14.73 -6.12
C VAL A 29 15.20 15.08 -7.25
N ALA A 30 15.02 14.22 -8.26
CA ALA A 30 13.78 14.21 -9.03
C ALA A 30 13.41 12.76 -9.32
N ILE A 31 12.32 12.28 -8.72
CA ILE A 31 11.57 11.16 -9.32
C ILE A 31 11.33 11.58 -10.77
N ASP A 32 11.66 10.73 -11.74
CA ASP A 32 11.41 11.05 -13.15
C ASP A 32 9.92 11.37 -13.29
N GLN A 33 9.59 12.63 -13.55
CA GLN A 33 8.22 13.11 -13.66
C GLN A 33 7.44 12.24 -14.67
N ASN A 34 8.11 11.66 -15.67
CA ASN A 34 7.50 10.73 -16.62
C ASN A 34 7.14 9.38 -15.97
N GLN A 35 8.01 8.82 -15.13
CA GLN A 35 7.72 7.60 -14.36
C GLN A 35 6.54 7.83 -13.41
N ASP A 36 6.51 8.97 -12.71
CA ASP A 36 5.43 9.30 -11.79
C ASP A 36 4.09 9.46 -12.52
N ASN A 37 4.08 10.21 -13.62
CA ASN A 37 2.91 10.37 -14.49
C ASN A 37 2.43 9.01 -15.04
N TYR A 38 3.35 8.12 -15.41
CA TYR A 38 3.03 6.78 -15.89
C TYR A 38 2.33 5.95 -14.80
N ILE A 39 2.89 5.93 -13.58
CA ILE A 39 2.32 5.22 -12.43
C ILE A 39 0.92 5.75 -12.10
N GLN A 40 0.74 7.08 -12.10
CA GLN A 40 -0.56 7.70 -11.80
C GLN A 40 -1.59 7.43 -12.88
N ALA A 41 -1.23 7.51 -14.16
CA ALA A 41 -2.10 7.17 -15.27
C ALA A 41 -2.54 5.69 -15.19
N LEU A 42 -1.59 4.77 -15.00
CA LEU A 42 -1.88 3.35 -14.83
C LEU A 42 -2.74 3.08 -13.59
N GLY A 43 -2.50 3.78 -12.48
CA GLY A 43 -3.30 3.64 -11.27
C GLY A 43 -4.77 4.03 -11.50
N SER A 44 -5.01 5.16 -12.15
CA SER A 44 -6.36 5.62 -12.49
C SER A 44 -7.06 4.72 -13.53
N LEU A 45 -6.34 4.25 -14.56
CA LEU A 45 -6.87 3.28 -15.53
C LEU A 45 -7.19 1.92 -14.89
N THR A 46 -6.32 1.44 -13.99
CA THR A 46 -6.54 0.20 -13.23
C THR A 46 -7.82 0.32 -12.39
N PHE A 47 -8.03 1.46 -11.76
CA PHE A 47 -9.25 1.72 -10.99
C PHE A 47 -10.50 1.77 -11.88
N HIS A 48 -10.46 2.51 -12.99
CA HIS A 48 -11.56 2.60 -13.95
C HIS A 48 -11.96 1.23 -14.51
N THR A 49 -11.00 0.47 -15.05
CA THR A 49 -11.26 -0.85 -15.64
C THR A 49 -11.75 -1.87 -14.61
N LYS A 50 -11.33 -1.75 -13.34
CA LYS A 50 -11.88 -2.55 -12.25
C LYS A 50 -13.37 -2.30 -12.04
N ILE A 51 -13.81 -1.05 -12.07
CA ILE A 51 -15.23 -0.70 -11.99
C ILE A 51 -15.99 -1.26 -13.19
N GLN A 52 -15.47 -1.03 -14.40
CA GLN A 52 -16.08 -1.55 -15.63
C GLN A 52 -16.12 -3.09 -15.71
N SER A 53 -15.25 -3.79 -14.99
CA SER A 53 -15.30 -5.27 -14.92
C SER A 53 -16.45 -5.82 -14.08
N ARG A 54 -17.23 -4.95 -13.43
CA ARG A 54 -18.28 -5.28 -12.46
C ARG A 54 -19.65 -4.77 -12.88
N LEU A 55 -19.91 -4.70 -14.19
CA LEU A 55 -21.17 -4.21 -14.76
C LEU A 55 -22.43 -4.95 -14.26
N ASP A 56 -22.26 -6.13 -13.66
CA ASP A 56 -23.31 -6.93 -13.04
C ASP A 56 -23.52 -6.65 -11.54
N GLU A 57 -22.67 -5.84 -10.90
CA GLU A 57 -22.81 -5.45 -9.49
C GLU A 57 -23.78 -4.25 -9.33
N THR A 58 -24.77 -4.36 -8.44
CA THR A 58 -25.87 -3.39 -8.27
C THR A 58 -25.49 -2.07 -7.57
N ASN A 59 -24.23 -1.88 -7.17
CA ASN A 59 -23.79 -0.76 -6.30
C ASN A 59 -22.75 0.17 -6.96
N LEU A 60 -22.72 0.26 -8.29
CA LEU A 60 -21.75 1.11 -9.01
C LEU A 60 -22.02 2.62 -8.89
N GLU A 61 -23.21 3.04 -8.45
CA GLU A 61 -23.62 4.45 -8.37
C GLU A 61 -22.76 5.31 -7.41
N GLU A 62 -22.04 4.70 -6.47
CA GLU A 62 -21.21 5.42 -5.49
C GLU A 62 -19.75 5.64 -5.93
N SER A 63 -19.32 5.03 -7.05
CA SER A 63 -17.94 5.07 -7.53
C SER A 63 -17.59 6.33 -8.34
N VAL A 64 -16.30 6.60 -8.52
CA VAL A 64 -15.83 7.62 -9.49
C VAL A 64 -16.10 7.12 -10.91
N ILE A 65 -16.96 7.83 -11.66
CA ILE A 65 -17.35 7.48 -13.03
C ILE A 65 -16.54 8.31 -14.02
N PHE A 66 -15.86 7.64 -14.95
CA PHE A 66 -15.08 8.27 -16.02
C PHE A 66 -15.93 8.41 -17.27
N ASP A 67 -15.85 9.56 -17.93
CA ASP A 67 -16.32 9.67 -19.32
C ASP A 67 -15.26 9.11 -20.30
N GLU A 68 -15.66 8.99 -21.56
CA GLU A 68 -14.79 8.43 -22.60
C GLU A 68 -13.54 9.30 -22.86
N GLN A 69 -13.67 10.62 -22.81
CA GLN A 69 -12.56 11.54 -23.07
C GLN A 69 -11.56 11.53 -21.91
N GLU A 70 -12.04 11.45 -20.67
CA GLU A 70 -11.23 11.30 -19.45
C GLU A 70 -10.41 10.01 -19.50
N ALA A 71 -11.04 8.88 -19.83
CA ALA A 71 -10.35 7.62 -19.99
C ALA A 71 -9.32 7.65 -21.13
N LEU A 72 -9.67 8.25 -22.28
CA LEU A 72 -8.77 8.37 -23.43
C LEU A 72 -7.52 9.20 -23.08
N LYS A 73 -7.68 10.34 -22.39
CA LYS A 73 -6.55 11.17 -21.94
C LYS A 73 -5.58 10.39 -21.05
N LEU A 74 -6.08 9.50 -20.20
CA LEU A 74 -5.22 8.66 -19.37
C LEU A 74 -4.46 7.61 -20.19
N TRP A 75 -5.10 7.01 -21.19
CA TRP A 75 -4.42 6.11 -22.13
C TRP A 75 -3.33 6.84 -22.92
N GLU A 76 -3.64 8.01 -23.49
CA GLU A 76 -2.67 8.86 -24.18
C GLU A 76 -1.48 9.20 -23.27
N LEU A 77 -1.76 9.60 -22.02
CA LEU A 77 -0.73 9.90 -21.05
C LEU A 77 0.15 8.66 -20.75
N ALA A 78 -0.46 7.49 -20.56
CA ALA A 78 0.28 6.25 -20.30
C ALA A 78 1.19 5.88 -21.48
N PHE A 79 0.71 5.99 -22.73
CA PHE A 79 1.52 5.73 -23.92
C PHE A 79 2.65 6.76 -24.10
N GLN A 80 2.38 8.05 -23.90
CA GLN A 80 3.38 9.12 -24.05
C GLN A 80 4.52 8.99 -23.03
N THR A 81 4.16 8.74 -21.78
CA THR A 81 5.12 8.58 -20.67
C THR A 81 5.92 7.29 -20.82
N GLN A 82 5.29 6.18 -21.20
CA GLN A 82 5.99 4.93 -21.51
C GLN A 82 7.01 5.09 -22.64
N ALA A 83 6.64 5.78 -23.73
CA ALA A 83 7.55 6.03 -24.85
C ALA A 83 8.80 6.84 -24.41
N SER A 84 8.64 7.72 -23.43
CA SER A 84 9.74 8.50 -22.84
C SER A 84 10.67 7.63 -21.96
N LEU A 85 10.17 6.51 -21.44
CA LEU A 85 10.90 5.54 -20.62
C LEU A 85 11.61 4.44 -21.46
N ASN A 86 11.51 4.48 -22.79
CA ASN A 86 11.94 3.42 -23.73
C ASN A 86 13.41 2.97 -23.63
N ASN A 87 14.30 3.72 -22.97
CA ASN A 87 15.67 3.28 -22.72
C ASN A 87 15.82 2.36 -21.48
N GLN A 88 14.75 2.19 -20.69
CA GLN A 88 14.76 1.43 -19.42
C GLN A 88 13.69 0.33 -19.36
N VAL A 89 12.68 0.37 -20.24
CA VAL A 89 11.52 -0.54 -20.21
C VAL A 89 11.62 -1.56 -21.35
N SER A 90 11.40 -2.84 -21.06
CA SER A 90 11.51 -3.89 -22.08
C SER A 90 10.32 -3.87 -23.07
N ASN A 91 10.56 -4.30 -24.31
CA ASN A 91 9.53 -4.42 -25.37
C ASN A 91 8.27 -5.19 -24.91
N ALA A 92 8.40 -6.09 -23.93
CA ALA A 92 7.28 -6.85 -23.38
C ALA A 92 6.23 -5.95 -22.69
N PHE A 93 6.64 -4.88 -22.01
CA PHE A 93 5.71 -3.94 -21.36
C PHE A 93 4.92 -3.11 -22.37
N ILE A 94 5.55 -2.76 -23.50
CA ILE A 94 4.88 -2.02 -24.59
C ILE A 94 3.77 -2.90 -25.15
N THR A 95 4.08 -4.14 -25.49
CA THR A 95 3.08 -5.11 -25.97
C THR A 95 1.94 -5.30 -24.98
N GLN A 96 2.23 -5.37 -23.68
CA GLN A 96 1.20 -5.52 -22.64
C GLN A 96 0.30 -4.29 -22.51
N LEU A 97 0.81 -3.05 -22.65
CA LEU A 97 -0.03 -1.85 -22.60
C LEU A 97 -0.98 -1.79 -23.81
N TYR A 98 -0.47 -2.08 -25.02
CA TYR A 98 -1.32 -2.19 -26.22
C TYR A 98 -2.37 -3.29 -26.08
N GLN A 99 -1.99 -4.44 -25.53
CA GLN A 99 -2.93 -5.53 -25.28
C GLN A 99 -4.02 -5.13 -24.27
N ALA A 100 -3.65 -4.43 -23.20
CA ALA A 100 -4.60 -3.91 -22.23
C ALA A 100 -5.59 -2.91 -22.85
N TYR A 101 -5.10 -2.02 -23.73
CA TYR A 101 -5.94 -1.08 -24.49
C TYR A 101 -6.87 -1.80 -25.47
N SER A 102 -6.38 -2.82 -26.17
CA SER A 102 -7.19 -3.63 -27.09
C SER A 102 -8.38 -4.29 -26.38
N PHE A 103 -8.14 -4.92 -25.22
CA PHE A 103 -9.23 -5.47 -24.41
C PHE A 103 -10.19 -4.41 -23.90
N TYR A 104 -9.70 -3.20 -23.57
CA TYR A 104 -10.56 -2.10 -23.16
C TYR A 104 -11.52 -1.66 -24.28
N GLU A 105 -11.02 -1.47 -25.50
CA GLU A 105 -11.83 -1.09 -26.66
C GLU A 105 -12.80 -2.19 -27.09
N GLU A 106 -12.39 -3.47 -27.00
CA GLU A 106 -13.29 -4.60 -27.23
C GLU A 106 -14.40 -4.66 -26.17
N GLY A 107 -14.07 -4.37 -24.91
CA GLY A 107 -15.05 -4.25 -23.82
C GLY A 107 -16.09 -3.15 -24.09
N LYS A 108 -15.66 -1.97 -24.55
CA LYS A 108 -16.55 -0.88 -24.97
C LYS A 108 -17.45 -1.29 -26.14
N SER A 109 -16.88 -1.95 -27.15
CA SER A 109 -17.63 -2.42 -28.32
C SER A 109 -18.72 -3.42 -27.92
N ASN A 110 -18.39 -4.39 -27.07
CA ASN A 110 -19.35 -5.36 -26.55
C ASN A 110 -20.44 -4.69 -25.70
N LEU A 111 -20.08 -3.67 -24.91
CA LEU A 111 -21.05 -2.90 -24.13
C LEU A 111 -22.05 -2.15 -25.02
N GLN A 112 -21.58 -1.53 -26.11
CA GLN A 112 -22.45 -0.89 -27.11
C GLN A 112 -23.40 -1.88 -27.80
N LEU A 113 -22.97 -3.14 -27.94
CA LEU A 113 -23.78 -4.23 -28.47
C LEU A 113 -24.64 -4.94 -27.41
N TYR A 114 -24.71 -4.41 -26.18
CA TYR A 114 -25.43 -5.00 -25.04
C TYR A 114 -24.96 -6.41 -24.63
N GLN A 115 -23.72 -6.77 -24.98
CA GLN A 115 -23.07 -8.03 -24.61
C GLN A 115 -22.34 -7.88 -23.26
N LEU A 116 -23.13 -7.78 -22.18
CA LEU A 116 -22.63 -7.39 -20.85
C LEU A 116 -21.59 -8.35 -20.28
N LYS A 117 -21.72 -9.66 -20.52
CA LYS A 117 -20.79 -10.68 -19.99
C LYS A 117 -19.43 -10.60 -20.68
N GLU A 118 -19.45 -10.47 -22.01
CA GLU A 118 -18.27 -10.33 -22.85
C GLU A 118 -17.57 -9.00 -22.58
N ALA A 119 -18.33 -7.91 -22.41
CA ALA A 119 -17.81 -6.61 -21.98
C ALA A 119 -17.09 -6.70 -20.63
N ALA A 120 -17.74 -7.27 -19.60
CA ALA A 120 -17.15 -7.43 -18.27
C ALA A 120 -15.89 -8.30 -18.30
N LEU A 121 -15.86 -9.36 -19.11
CA LEU A 121 -14.69 -10.22 -19.30
C LEU A 121 -13.51 -9.45 -19.91
N ASN A 122 -13.76 -8.69 -20.97
CA ASN A 122 -12.74 -7.88 -21.64
C ASN A 122 -12.21 -6.77 -20.72
N PHE A 123 -13.09 -6.08 -19.98
CA PHE A 123 -12.65 -5.12 -18.95
C PHE A 123 -11.83 -5.78 -17.84
N LYS A 124 -12.17 -7.00 -17.42
CA LYS A 124 -11.40 -7.77 -16.44
C LYS A 124 -10.01 -8.15 -16.96
N GLN A 125 -9.89 -8.50 -18.24
CA GLN A 125 -8.59 -8.78 -18.87
C GLN A 125 -7.72 -7.53 -18.95
N SER A 126 -8.31 -6.40 -19.36
CA SER A 126 -7.64 -5.08 -19.35
C SER A 126 -7.19 -4.71 -17.93
N PHE A 127 -8.06 -4.85 -16.93
CA PHE A 127 -7.75 -4.61 -15.52
C PHE A 127 -6.56 -5.43 -15.03
N ASN A 128 -6.52 -6.73 -15.32
CA ASN A 128 -5.44 -7.60 -14.87
C ASN A 128 -4.08 -7.17 -15.44
N LEU A 129 -4.04 -6.81 -16.73
CA LEU A 129 -2.82 -6.31 -17.38
C LEU A 129 -2.41 -4.94 -16.83
N LEU A 130 -3.34 -4.00 -16.69
CA LEU A 130 -3.08 -2.69 -16.10
C LEU A 130 -2.59 -2.79 -14.66
N CYS A 131 -3.20 -3.65 -13.85
CA CYS A 131 -2.78 -3.88 -12.48
C CYS A 131 -1.35 -4.44 -12.43
N PHE A 132 -1.00 -5.38 -13.32
CA PHE A 132 0.36 -5.90 -13.43
C PHE A 132 1.36 -4.81 -13.83
N LEU A 133 1.04 -4.01 -14.84
CA LEU A 133 1.87 -2.90 -15.30
C LEU A 133 2.08 -1.85 -14.20
N TRP A 134 1.00 -1.44 -13.53
CA TRP A 134 1.00 -0.48 -12.43
C TRP A 134 1.86 -0.96 -11.27
N GLU A 135 1.65 -2.21 -10.83
CA GLU A 135 2.45 -2.75 -9.74
C GLU A 135 3.93 -2.85 -10.10
N THR A 136 4.24 -3.24 -11.34
CA THR A 136 5.62 -3.35 -11.80
C THR A 136 6.30 -1.99 -11.92
N ALA A 137 5.60 -0.96 -12.40
CA ALA A 137 6.12 0.40 -12.50
C ALA A 137 6.49 0.97 -11.12
N ILE A 138 5.66 0.71 -10.10
CA ILE A 138 5.97 1.05 -8.70
C ILE A 138 7.21 0.27 -8.20
N ASP A 139 7.28 -1.03 -8.47
CA ASP A 139 8.43 -1.84 -8.00
C ASP A 139 9.74 -1.43 -8.69
N GLN A 140 9.68 -0.92 -9.92
CA GLN A 140 10.82 -0.33 -10.63
C GLN A 140 11.24 1.00 -10.00
N GLU A 141 10.30 1.89 -9.72
CA GLU A 141 10.53 3.14 -8.98
C GLU A 141 11.19 2.86 -7.62
N GLU A 142 10.65 1.89 -6.85
CA GLU A 142 11.23 1.52 -5.56
C GLU A 142 12.66 0.96 -5.68
N LYS A 143 12.97 0.18 -6.72
CA LYS A 143 14.34 -0.35 -6.95
C LYS A 143 15.34 0.76 -7.30
N LEU A 144 14.94 1.73 -8.11
CA LEU A 144 15.76 2.91 -8.43
C LEU A 144 16.02 3.74 -7.18
N ASP A 145 15.00 3.95 -6.35
CA ASP A 145 15.12 4.62 -5.06
C ASP A 145 16.02 3.85 -4.10
N LEU A 146 15.89 2.53 -4.00
CA LEU A 146 16.72 1.68 -3.13
C LEU A 146 18.20 1.77 -3.50
N ASN A 147 18.55 1.87 -4.78
CA ASN A 147 19.94 2.04 -5.22
C ASN A 147 20.51 3.42 -4.79
N ASN A 148 19.70 4.47 -4.80
CA ASN A 148 20.07 5.81 -4.32
C ASN A 148 20.07 5.93 -2.79
N VAL A 149 19.19 5.17 -2.12
CA VAL A 149 18.99 5.14 -0.67
C VAL A 149 19.83 4.05 0.01
N THR A 150 20.66 3.31 -0.73
CA THR A 150 21.66 2.38 -0.18
C THR A 150 22.61 3.09 0.82
N ALA A 151 22.71 4.42 0.76
CA ALA A 151 23.43 5.25 1.72
C ALA A 151 22.65 5.60 3.01
N LEU A 152 21.31 5.43 3.07
CA LEU A 152 20.48 5.88 4.21
C LEU A 152 19.70 4.76 4.95
N ILE A 153 19.30 3.66 4.29
CA ILE A 153 18.43 2.63 4.91
C ILE A 153 19.15 1.31 5.26
N ARG A 154 20.42 1.13 4.85
CA ARG A 154 21.25 -0.01 5.29
C ARG A 154 21.98 0.23 6.61
N THR A 155 21.24 0.70 7.60
CA THR A 155 21.44 0.32 9.01
C THR A 155 20.20 -0.41 9.54
N LYS A 156 19.60 -1.30 8.73
CA LYS A 156 19.09 -2.55 9.30
C LYS A 156 20.32 -3.33 9.76
N GLN A 157 20.91 -2.92 10.89
CA GLN A 157 21.73 -3.83 11.69
C GLN A 157 20.88 -5.10 11.81
N THR A 158 21.47 -6.24 11.46
CA THR A 158 20.95 -7.54 11.86
C THR A 158 20.84 -7.45 13.37
N VAL A 159 19.67 -7.07 13.89
CA VAL A 159 19.43 -7.00 15.32
C VAL A 159 19.50 -8.46 15.75
N ILE A 160 20.62 -8.85 16.34
CA ILE A 160 20.77 -10.16 16.96
C ILE A 160 19.91 -10.11 18.20
N ASN A 161 18.63 -10.48 18.05
CA ASN A 161 17.75 -10.73 19.17
C ASN A 161 18.01 -12.15 19.66
N GLN A 162 18.79 -12.29 20.73
CA GLN A 162 19.26 -13.60 21.20
C GLN A 162 18.08 -14.52 21.58
N ASP A 163 17.00 -13.94 22.10
CA ASP A 163 15.78 -14.67 22.46
C ASP A 163 15.08 -15.21 21.22
N PHE A 164 15.04 -14.44 20.13
CA PHE A 164 14.50 -14.86 18.84
C PHE A 164 15.32 -15.98 18.19
N GLU A 165 16.64 -15.83 18.13
CA GLU A 165 17.52 -16.82 17.47
C GLU A 165 17.49 -18.18 18.18
N LYS A 166 17.43 -18.17 19.52
CA LYS A 166 17.42 -19.40 20.33
C LYS A 166 16.04 -20.07 20.45
N ASN A 167 14.94 -19.37 20.14
CA ASN A 167 13.57 -19.85 20.37
C ASN A 167 13.16 -20.96 19.41
N LYS A 168 13.34 -22.23 19.81
CA LYS A 168 13.09 -23.41 18.96
C LYS A 168 11.62 -23.60 18.61
N ALA A 169 10.71 -22.96 19.34
CA ALA A 169 9.28 -23.06 19.07
C ALA A 169 8.84 -22.26 17.84
N ILE A 170 9.62 -21.28 17.34
CA ILE A 170 9.27 -20.52 16.13
C ILE A 170 9.75 -21.28 14.89
N PRO A 171 8.85 -21.72 13.99
CA PRO A 171 9.23 -22.41 12.76
C PRO A 171 10.03 -21.52 11.81
N GLN A 172 10.93 -22.10 11.02
CA GLN A 172 11.82 -21.36 10.11
C GLN A 172 11.08 -20.43 9.15
N LYS A 173 9.91 -20.85 8.64
CA LYS A 173 9.05 -20.02 7.78
C LYS A 173 8.61 -18.74 8.49
N VAL A 174 8.21 -18.84 9.75
CA VAL A 174 7.79 -17.71 10.57
C VAL A 174 8.99 -16.81 10.86
N ARG A 175 10.14 -17.40 11.21
CA ARG A 175 11.37 -16.64 11.47
C ARG A 175 11.74 -15.75 10.29
N ARG A 176 11.82 -16.32 9.09
CA ARG A 176 12.14 -15.57 7.86
C ARG A 176 11.15 -14.42 7.61
N ALA A 177 9.87 -14.62 7.92
CA ALA A 177 8.84 -13.62 7.69
C ALA A 177 8.88 -12.46 8.69
N ILE A 178 9.20 -12.72 9.97
CA ILE A 178 9.17 -11.68 11.01
C ILE A 178 10.52 -11.01 11.24
N ALA A 179 11.63 -11.67 10.91
CA ALA A 179 12.99 -11.17 11.12
C ALA A 179 13.23 -9.72 10.64
N PRO A 180 12.73 -9.28 9.47
CA PRO A 180 12.97 -7.91 8.98
C PRO A 180 12.34 -6.80 9.84
N TYR A 181 11.46 -7.16 10.76
CA TYR A 181 10.61 -6.25 11.53
C TYR A 181 10.77 -6.42 13.04
N LEU A 182 11.75 -7.21 13.49
CA LEU A 182 11.98 -7.41 14.92
C LEU A 182 12.28 -6.09 15.61
N ILE A 183 11.76 -5.97 16.82
CA ILE A 183 12.15 -4.89 17.73
C ILE A 183 13.66 -4.96 18.03
N ALA A 184 14.32 -3.81 17.97
CA ALA A 184 15.75 -3.71 18.29
C ALA A 184 16.02 -3.92 19.78
N GLU A 185 17.19 -4.46 20.15
CA GLU A 185 17.58 -4.64 21.56
C GLU A 185 17.68 -3.31 22.32
N ASN A 186 18.10 -2.25 21.63
CA ASN A 186 18.16 -0.89 22.18
C ASN A 186 16.83 -0.12 22.08
N HIS A 187 15.74 -0.76 21.61
CA HIS A 187 14.46 -0.09 21.54
C HIS A 187 13.97 0.26 22.96
N PRO A 188 13.47 1.48 23.23
CA PRO A 188 13.12 1.93 24.58
C PRO A 188 12.17 0.98 25.33
N MET A 189 11.28 0.32 24.59
CA MET A 189 10.28 -0.60 25.15
C MET A 189 10.73 -2.06 25.29
N LYS A 190 11.93 -2.44 24.81
CA LYS A 190 12.38 -3.85 24.81
C LYS A 190 12.41 -4.43 26.23
N ASN A 191 13.09 -3.75 27.16
CA ASN A 191 13.21 -4.19 28.56
C ASN A 191 11.84 -4.31 29.26
N ALA A 192 10.91 -3.40 28.98
CA ALA A 192 9.56 -3.44 29.53
C ALA A 192 8.79 -4.65 29.00
N LEU A 193 8.88 -4.95 27.70
CA LEU A 193 8.27 -6.13 27.10
C LEU A 193 8.87 -7.42 27.66
N ASP A 194 10.20 -7.50 27.79
CA ASP A 194 10.87 -8.66 28.37
C ASP A 194 10.41 -8.93 29.81
N THR A 195 10.32 -7.87 30.62
CA THR A 195 9.83 -7.96 32.00
C THR A 195 8.42 -8.56 32.07
N ILE A 196 7.55 -8.19 31.12
CA ILE A 196 6.18 -8.68 31.03
C ILE A 196 6.14 -10.15 30.55
N PHE A 197 6.82 -10.46 29.44
CA PHE A 197 6.58 -11.68 28.68
C PHE A 197 7.56 -12.83 28.99
N LEU A 198 8.78 -12.56 29.48
CA LEU A 198 9.76 -13.63 29.78
C LEU A 198 9.38 -14.45 31.02
N LYS A 199 8.65 -13.87 31.98
CA LYS A 199 8.30 -14.54 33.24
C LYS A 199 6.97 -15.29 33.20
N LYS A 200 6.03 -14.82 32.37
CA LYS A 200 4.66 -15.35 32.31
C LYS A 200 4.14 -15.34 30.89
N ARG A 201 3.35 -16.35 30.52
CA ARG A 201 2.65 -16.38 29.24
C ARG A 201 1.42 -15.46 29.33
N VAL A 202 1.65 -14.14 29.26
CA VAL A 202 0.60 -13.15 29.50
C VAL A 202 -0.54 -13.24 28.47
N THR A 203 -0.26 -13.82 27.30
CA THR A 203 -1.23 -14.03 26.21
C THR A 203 -2.11 -15.26 26.34
N VAL A 204 -2.09 -16.04 27.43
CA VAL A 204 -2.91 -17.28 27.53
C VAL A 204 -4.38 -17.01 27.18
N ASP A 205 -4.97 -16.01 27.84
CA ASP A 205 -6.35 -15.60 27.62
C ASP A 205 -6.54 -14.11 28.02
N LYS A 206 -7.73 -13.56 27.73
CA LYS A 206 -8.08 -12.18 28.06
C LYS A 206 -7.93 -11.88 29.56
N LYS A 207 -8.31 -12.82 30.44
CA LYS A 207 -8.28 -12.65 31.90
C LYS A 207 -6.85 -12.47 32.39
N THR A 208 -5.96 -13.33 31.94
CA THR A 208 -4.52 -13.30 32.24
C THR A 208 -3.90 -12.04 31.67
N PHE A 209 -4.25 -11.65 30.44
CA PHE A 209 -3.77 -10.44 29.81
C PHE A 209 -4.12 -9.19 30.64
N HIS A 210 -5.37 -9.07 31.09
CA HIS A 210 -5.83 -7.97 31.96
C HIS A 210 -5.21 -8.00 33.36
N ALA A 211 -5.09 -9.18 33.96
CA ALA A 211 -4.49 -9.34 35.28
C ALA A 211 -3.00 -8.92 35.33
N ASN A 212 -2.32 -8.89 34.17
CA ASN A 212 -0.95 -8.39 34.05
C ASN A 212 -0.91 -6.95 33.52
N GLY A 213 -1.93 -6.14 33.80
CA GLY A 213 -1.90 -4.69 33.60
C GLY A 213 -2.26 -4.18 32.20
N PHE A 214 -2.57 -5.06 31.24
CA PHE A 214 -3.03 -4.61 29.93
C PHE A 214 -4.49 -4.12 29.98
N LYS A 215 -4.72 -2.91 29.51
CA LYS A 215 -6.07 -2.38 29.24
C LYS A 215 -6.38 -2.51 27.75
N THR A 216 -7.32 -3.39 27.41
CA THR A 216 -7.80 -3.51 26.02
C THR A 216 -8.61 -2.29 25.62
N LEU A 217 -8.23 -1.66 24.51
CA LEU A 217 -8.95 -0.55 23.89
C LEU A 217 -9.97 -1.07 22.87
N ARG A 218 -9.60 -2.10 22.11
CA ARG A 218 -10.44 -2.71 21.09
C ARG A 218 -10.07 -4.17 20.87
N LYS A 219 -11.07 -5.04 20.66
CA LYS A 219 -10.88 -6.35 20.00
C LYS A 219 -11.41 -6.24 18.57
N GLY A 220 -10.61 -6.63 17.59
CA GLY A 220 -11.06 -6.67 16.21
C GLY A 220 -12.06 -7.82 16.00
N PRO A 221 -13.30 -7.56 15.55
CA PRO A 221 -14.34 -8.61 15.48
C PRO A 221 -14.03 -9.70 14.44
N ARG A 222 -13.27 -9.37 13.39
CA ARG A 222 -12.89 -10.30 12.31
C ARG A 222 -11.38 -10.54 12.20
N SER A 223 -10.59 -9.72 12.90
CA SER A 223 -9.14 -9.87 12.95
C SER A 223 -8.66 -10.54 14.23
N TYR A 224 -9.55 -10.68 15.23
CA TYR A 224 -9.33 -11.29 16.55
C TYR A 224 -8.22 -10.67 17.41
N VAL A 225 -7.52 -9.67 16.86
CA VAL A 225 -6.42 -8.97 17.52
C VAL A 225 -6.95 -8.06 18.62
N TYR A 226 -6.29 -8.12 19.77
CA TYR A 226 -6.48 -7.21 20.89
C TYR A 226 -5.52 -6.03 20.72
N VAL A 227 -6.06 -4.83 20.61
CA VAL A 227 -5.29 -3.58 20.71
C VAL A 227 -5.36 -3.12 22.16
N ALA A 228 -4.22 -3.03 22.82
CA ALA A 228 -4.14 -2.73 24.25
C ALA A 228 -2.99 -1.80 24.60
N ARG A 229 -3.13 -1.11 25.72
CA ARG A 229 -2.07 -0.32 26.36
C ARG A 229 -1.63 -0.98 27.66
N HIS A 230 -0.40 -0.72 28.07
CA HIS A 230 0.12 -1.14 29.37
C HIS A 230 0.98 -0.01 29.96
N PRO A 231 0.90 0.27 31.28
CA PRO A 231 1.58 1.42 31.88
C PRO A 231 3.10 1.47 31.66
N SER A 232 3.78 0.32 31.61
CA SER A 232 5.23 0.24 31.40
C SER A 232 5.69 0.44 29.95
N ILE A 233 4.76 0.53 28.99
CA ILE A 233 5.07 0.80 27.57
C ILE A 233 4.40 2.08 27.10
N ASN A 234 4.58 3.15 27.88
CA ASN A 234 3.95 4.45 27.63
C ASN A 234 4.32 5.02 26.25
N GLY A 235 3.34 5.59 25.55
CA GLY A 235 3.48 6.05 24.16
C GLY A 235 3.36 4.94 23.11
N TYR A 236 3.09 3.68 23.53
CA TYR A 236 2.94 2.55 22.63
C TYR A 236 1.68 1.74 22.92
N LEU A 237 1.22 1.01 21.90
CA LEU A 237 0.18 0.00 21.99
C LEU A 237 0.73 -1.36 21.58
N VAL A 238 0.12 -2.41 22.13
CA VAL A 238 0.35 -3.79 21.72
C VAL A 238 -0.86 -4.28 20.92
N LYS A 239 -0.61 -4.87 19.76
CA LYS A 239 -1.56 -5.70 19.02
C LYS A 239 -1.18 -7.17 19.25
N ALA A 240 -1.97 -7.88 20.03
CA ALA A 240 -1.71 -9.26 20.44
C ALA A 240 -2.89 -10.21 20.12
N TYR A 241 -2.57 -11.47 19.93
CA TYR A 241 -3.54 -12.57 19.84
C TYR A 241 -3.42 -13.40 21.11
N MET A 242 -4.58 -13.81 21.65
CA MET A 242 -4.61 -14.64 22.86
C MET A 242 -4.46 -16.10 22.45
N ASP A 243 -3.72 -16.91 23.20
CA ASP A 243 -3.47 -18.31 22.87
C ASP A 243 -4.74 -19.15 22.86
N ASN A 244 -5.81 -18.74 23.54
CA ASN A 244 -7.13 -19.37 23.44
C ASN A 244 -7.97 -18.90 22.23
N GLU A 245 -7.42 -18.07 21.34
CA GLU A 245 -8.06 -17.65 20.08
C GLU A 245 -7.65 -18.60 18.95
N LEU A 246 -8.53 -19.53 18.61
CA LEU A 246 -8.28 -20.54 17.57
C LEU A 246 -8.64 -20.03 16.17
N ASP A 247 -9.47 -18.98 16.08
CA ASP A 247 -9.94 -18.45 14.81
C ASP A 247 -8.84 -17.72 14.03
N GLN A 248 -8.90 -17.85 12.71
CA GLN A 248 -7.93 -17.26 11.79
C GLN A 248 -8.61 -16.31 10.81
N LYS A 249 -8.11 -15.08 10.74
CA LYS A 249 -8.57 -14.11 9.74
C LYS A 249 -8.14 -14.61 8.35
N GLN A 250 -9.13 -14.92 7.50
CA GLN A 250 -8.94 -15.40 6.13
C GLN A 250 -8.01 -16.62 6.05
N ASN A 251 -8.15 -17.57 6.98
CA ASN A 251 -7.33 -18.80 7.05
C ASN A 251 -5.81 -18.54 7.10
N HIS A 252 -5.41 -17.39 7.62
CA HIS A 252 -4.01 -17.05 7.84
C HIS A 252 -3.70 -16.93 9.34
N PRO A 253 -2.56 -17.47 9.79
CA PRO A 253 -2.15 -17.38 11.18
C PRO A 253 -1.83 -15.93 11.57
N SER A 254 -2.04 -15.60 12.84
CA SER A 254 -1.75 -14.27 13.45
C SER A 254 -0.47 -13.58 12.94
N TRP A 255 0.68 -14.28 12.95
CA TRP A 255 1.97 -13.70 12.56
C TRP A 255 1.98 -13.13 11.13
N TYR A 256 1.21 -13.72 10.21
CA TYR A 256 1.10 -13.24 8.82
C TYR A 256 0.57 -11.80 8.79
N TRP A 257 -0.50 -11.54 9.55
CA TRP A 257 -1.12 -10.22 9.62
C TRP A 257 -0.29 -9.21 10.41
N LEU A 258 0.53 -9.66 11.37
CA LEU A 258 1.50 -8.77 12.04
C LEU A 258 2.59 -8.34 11.06
N THR A 259 3.16 -9.28 10.29
CA THR A 259 4.14 -8.98 9.24
C THR A 259 3.58 -8.04 8.18
N LYS A 260 2.37 -8.30 7.68
CA LYS A 260 1.74 -7.44 6.66
C LYS A 260 1.52 -6.02 7.14
N ARG A 261 1.19 -5.82 8.42
CA ARG A 261 1.12 -4.47 9.01
C ARG A 261 2.45 -3.75 8.95
N CYS A 262 3.56 -4.41 9.31
CA CYS A 262 4.89 -3.80 9.23
C CYS A 262 5.27 -3.45 7.80
N GLU A 263 5.10 -4.40 6.86
CA GLU A 263 5.37 -4.21 5.44
C GLU A 263 4.65 -2.99 4.87
N GLY A 264 3.33 -2.90 5.07
CA GLY A 264 2.56 -1.74 4.59
C GLY A 264 2.92 -0.43 5.30
N ALA A 265 3.35 -0.49 6.56
CA ALA A 265 3.78 0.71 7.30
C ALA A 265 5.12 1.25 6.81
N GLU A 266 6.12 0.38 6.61
CA GLU A 266 7.42 0.76 6.05
C GLU A 266 7.25 1.35 4.65
N LYS A 267 6.37 0.75 3.84
CA LYS A 267 6.10 1.24 2.49
C LYS A 267 5.47 2.64 2.48
N ILE A 268 4.43 2.88 3.28
CA ILE A 268 3.83 4.21 3.40
C ILE A 268 4.84 5.22 3.97
N ALA A 269 5.65 4.83 4.95
CA ALA A 269 6.67 5.71 5.53
C ALA A 269 7.68 6.18 4.48
N ARG A 270 8.13 5.27 3.61
CA ARG A 270 9.03 5.59 2.49
C ARG A 270 8.39 6.55 1.50
N ILE A 271 7.12 6.33 1.13
CA ILE A 271 6.39 7.23 0.23
C ILE A 271 6.28 8.63 0.83
N ILE A 272 5.92 8.71 2.12
CA ILE A 272 5.82 9.99 2.84
C ILE A 272 7.16 10.74 2.80
N ALA A 273 8.27 10.03 3.08
CA ALA A 273 9.61 10.61 3.07
C ALA A 273 10.04 11.06 1.67
N ASN A 274 9.97 10.17 0.67
CA ASN A 274 10.46 10.42 -0.68
C ASN A 274 9.68 11.55 -1.37
N ARG A 275 8.38 11.64 -1.09
CA ARG A 275 7.47 12.62 -1.71
C ARG A 275 7.19 13.84 -0.83
N LYS A 276 7.88 13.96 0.31
CA LYS A 276 7.82 15.10 1.23
C LYS A 276 6.38 15.43 1.68
N ILE A 277 5.59 14.39 1.90
CA ILE A 277 4.20 14.50 2.34
C ILE A 277 4.14 15.08 3.75
N LYS A 278 3.22 16.03 3.97
CA LYS A 278 3.14 16.82 5.21
C LYS A 278 1.90 16.51 6.04
N GLN A 279 0.77 16.23 5.39
CA GLN A 279 -0.52 16.04 6.07
C GLN A 279 -0.69 14.62 6.62
N PHE A 280 0.10 13.66 6.14
CA PHE A 280 0.00 12.26 6.54
C PHE A 280 1.25 11.75 7.25
N THR A 281 1.02 10.82 8.17
CA THR A 281 2.04 10.08 8.91
C THR A 281 1.61 8.61 9.02
N VAL A 282 2.51 7.73 9.45
CA VAL A 282 2.20 6.31 9.64
C VAL A 282 2.78 5.83 10.96
N ALA A 283 2.00 5.01 11.69
CA ALA A 283 2.49 4.44 12.94
C ALA A 283 3.66 3.48 12.64
N SER A 284 4.80 3.70 13.30
CA SER A 284 5.91 2.75 13.34
C SER A 284 5.48 1.45 14.03
N LYS A 285 6.01 0.33 13.55
CA LYS A 285 5.57 -1.02 13.96
C LYS A 285 6.77 -1.95 14.09
N TRP A 286 6.80 -2.71 15.17
CA TRP A 286 7.84 -3.70 15.46
C TRP A 286 7.21 -5.00 15.94
N ILE A 287 7.84 -6.11 15.58
CA ILE A 287 7.44 -7.43 16.03
C ILE A 287 8.28 -7.79 17.27
N TYR A 288 7.59 -8.08 18.37
CA TYR A 288 8.20 -8.67 19.56
C TYR A 288 7.93 -10.19 19.54
N PRO A 289 8.97 -11.03 19.44
CA PRO A 289 8.81 -12.48 19.48
C PRO A 289 8.45 -12.90 20.91
N LEU A 290 7.39 -13.68 21.06
CA LEU A 290 7.03 -14.26 22.35
C LEU A 290 8.00 -15.40 22.67
N PRO A 291 8.45 -15.53 23.94
CA PRO A 291 9.48 -16.50 24.28
C PRO A 291 9.01 -17.94 24.13
N GLU A 292 9.97 -18.86 24.02
CA GLU A 292 9.69 -20.30 23.98
C GLU A 292 8.98 -20.75 25.27
N ASN A 293 9.52 -20.28 26.40
CA ASN A 293 9.01 -20.48 27.74
C ASN A 293 8.80 -19.12 28.43
N PRO A 294 7.74 -18.98 29.23
CA PRO A 294 6.68 -19.96 29.48
C PRO A 294 5.79 -20.21 28.24
N ALA A 295 5.47 -21.48 28.01
CA ALA A 295 4.63 -21.91 26.90
C ALA A 295 3.13 -21.75 27.19
N PRO A 296 2.26 -21.62 26.17
CA PRO A 296 0.83 -21.77 26.38
C PRO A 296 0.47 -23.22 26.79
N PRO A 297 -0.71 -23.44 27.40
CA PRO A 297 -1.20 -24.78 27.71
C PRO A 297 -1.21 -25.69 26.47
N LYS A 298 -0.80 -26.96 26.63
CA LYS A 298 -0.80 -27.96 25.55
C LYS A 298 -2.13 -28.71 25.52
N ASN A 299 -3.20 -28.06 25.07
CA ASN A 299 -4.52 -28.68 24.91
C ASN A 299 -5.24 -28.13 23.67
N ALA A 300 -6.36 -28.77 23.29
CA ALA A 300 -7.12 -28.42 22.08
C ALA A 300 -7.73 -27.01 22.10
N SER A 301 -7.85 -26.38 23.27
CA SER A 301 -8.41 -25.03 23.43
C SER A 301 -7.37 -23.93 23.31
N HIS A 302 -6.10 -24.25 23.04
CA HIS A 302 -5.03 -23.28 22.91
C HIS A 302 -4.17 -23.53 21.67
N THR A 303 -3.69 -22.44 21.09
CA THR A 303 -2.69 -22.40 20.03
C THR A 303 -1.50 -21.54 20.47
N ARG A 304 -0.33 -21.75 19.86
CA ARG A 304 0.84 -20.93 20.14
C ARG A 304 0.91 -19.76 19.17
N HIS A 305 0.68 -18.55 19.67
CA HIS A 305 1.08 -17.34 18.95
C HIS A 305 2.58 -17.09 19.12
N TYR A 306 3.28 -16.79 18.04
CA TYR A 306 4.75 -16.66 18.06
C TYR A 306 5.23 -15.24 18.38
N ALA A 307 4.38 -14.24 18.22
CA ALA A 307 4.76 -12.85 18.35
C ALA A 307 3.55 -11.96 18.63
N LEU A 308 3.85 -10.75 19.09
CA LEU A 308 2.94 -9.62 19.12
C LEU A 308 3.53 -8.45 18.33
N LEU A 309 2.71 -7.44 18.07
CA LEU A 309 3.15 -6.23 17.41
C LEU A 309 3.11 -5.05 18.38
N LEU A 310 4.26 -4.41 18.57
CA LEU A 310 4.38 -3.12 19.21
C LEU A 310 4.17 -2.03 18.17
N VAL A 311 3.34 -1.04 18.47
CA VAL A 311 3.09 0.11 17.58
C VAL A 311 3.15 1.40 18.37
N ASN A 312 3.63 2.49 17.77
CA ASN A 312 3.51 3.82 18.36
C ASN A 312 2.02 4.15 18.58
N ASP A 313 1.69 4.68 19.75
CA ASP A 313 0.38 5.33 19.95
C ASP A 313 0.42 6.68 19.24
N MET A 314 -0.47 6.86 18.26
CA MET A 314 -0.48 8.04 17.39
C MET A 314 -1.25 9.21 18.01
N ASP A 315 -1.75 9.06 19.23
CA ASP A 315 -2.52 10.09 19.94
C ASP A 315 -3.68 10.62 19.09
N LEU A 316 -4.55 9.67 18.74
CA LEU A 316 -5.68 9.90 17.84
C LEU A 316 -6.79 10.68 18.54
N VAL A 317 -7.45 11.55 17.78
CA VAL A 317 -8.68 12.19 18.25
C VAL A 317 -9.82 11.15 18.38
N PRO A 318 -10.87 11.42 19.18
CA PRO A 318 -12.06 10.59 19.25
C PRO A 318 -12.71 10.34 17.87
N HIS A 319 -13.45 9.23 17.73
CA HIS A 319 -13.95 8.77 16.45
C HIS A 319 -14.90 9.76 15.75
N ASP A 320 -15.80 10.36 16.51
CA ASP A 320 -16.74 11.40 16.08
C ASP A 320 -16.00 12.66 15.58
N VAL A 321 -15.00 13.12 16.32
CA VAL A 321 -14.13 14.24 15.91
C VAL A 321 -13.39 13.89 14.61
N ASN A 322 -12.82 12.69 14.51
CA ASN A 322 -12.15 12.23 13.29
C ASN A 322 -13.08 12.26 12.08
N LEU A 323 -14.32 11.77 12.22
CA LEU A 323 -15.30 11.81 11.14
C LEU A 323 -15.66 13.25 10.75
N GLN A 324 -15.80 14.15 11.72
CA GLN A 324 -16.06 15.57 11.45
C GLN A 324 -14.91 16.21 10.65
N VAL A 325 -13.65 15.90 10.99
CA VAL A 325 -12.48 16.39 10.23
C VAL A 325 -12.49 15.82 8.81
N TRP A 326 -12.81 14.56 8.60
CA TRP A 326 -12.94 13.99 7.25
C TRP A 326 -14.04 14.68 6.41
N GLN A 327 -15.15 15.06 7.05
CA GLN A 327 -16.29 15.70 6.38
C GLN A 327 -16.07 17.17 6.07
N SER A 328 -15.34 17.89 6.91
CA SER A 328 -15.29 19.37 6.86
C SER A 328 -13.89 19.99 6.91
N GLY A 329 -12.87 19.23 7.33
CA GLY A 329 -11.49 19.71 7.49
C GLY A 329 -10.53 19.28 6.37
N ILE A 330 -10.98 18.45 5.43
CA ILE A 330 -10.16 18.01 4.29
C ILE A 330 -10.00 19.16 3.29
N THR A 331 -8.76 19.35 2.82
CA THR A 331 -8.41 20.33 1.78
C THR A 331 -7.92 19.64 0.49
N LYS A 332 -7.69 20.43 -0.56
CA LYS A 332 -7.15 19.94 -1.84
C LYS A 332 -5.77 19.33 -1.69
N GLU A 333 -4.93 19.90 -0.81
CA GLU A 333 -3.58 19.42 -0.51
C GLU A 333 -3.64 18.06 0.21
N HIS A 334 -4.56 17.88 1.16
CA HIS A 334 -4.79 16.58 1.80
C HIS A 334 -5.16 15.53 0.75
N LEU A 335 -6.06 15.86 -0.17
CA LEU A 335 -6.48 14.92 -1.22
C LEU A 335 -5.35 14.62 -2.20
N HIS A 336 -4.55 15.60 -2.59
CA HIS A 336 -3.41 15.37 -3.47
C HIS A 336 -2.39 14.43 -2.84
N GLU A 337 -2.00 14.68 -1.59
CA GLU A 337 -1.08 13.78 -0.87
C GLU A 337 -1.66 12.38 -0.64
N LEU A 338 -2.95 12.28 -0.32
CA LEU A 338 -3.62 10.99 -0.14
C LEU A 338 -3.67 10.19 -1.43
N TYR A 339 -3.99 10.84 -2.56
CA TYR A 339 -3.98 10.20 -3.88
C TYR A 339 -2.61 9.59 -4.15
N VAL A 340 -1.55 10.38 -4.00
CA VAL A 340 -0.17 9.92 -4.16
C VAL A 340 0.14 8.72 -3.25
N ILE A 341 -0.30 8.72 -1.99
CA ILE A 341 -0.11 7.56 -1.11
C ILE A 341 -0.85 6.34 -1.63
N ILE A 342 -2.14 6.46 -1.96
CA ILE A 342 -2.96 5.33 -2.43
C ILE A 342 -2.37 4.73 -3.71
N THR A 343 -1.94 5.59 -4.63
CA THR A 343 -1.39 5.22 -5.93
C THR A 343 -0.04 4.49 -5.80
N HIS A 344 0.81 4.84 -4.84
CA HIS A 344 2.16 4.23 -4.73
C HIS A 344 2.23 3.14 -3.66
N ALA A 345 1.41 3.22 -2.61
CA ALA A 345 1.51 2.32 -1.47
C ALA A 345 1.09 0.88 -1.80
N LYS A 346 0.25 0.67 -2.82
CA LYS A 346 -0.42 -0.62 -3.10
C LYS A 346 -1.20 -1.14 -1.88
N GLY A 347 -2.26 -1.92 -2.11
CA GLY A 347 -3.00 -2.54 -1.00
C GLY A 347 -3.45 -1.56 0.08
N SER A 348 -3.55 -2.01 1.32
CA SER A 348 -4.16 -1.29 2.45
C SER A 348 -5.68 -1.08 2.32
N SER A 349 -6.29 -0.65 3.41
CA SER A 349 -7.70 -0.26 3.44
C SER A 349 -7.78 1.20 3.79
N TYR A 350 -8.00 2.03 2.77
CA TYR A 350 -8.08 3.49 2.89
C TYR A 350 -9.46 3.92 3.35
N ARG A 351 -9.64 4.04 4.67
CA ARG A 351 -10.90 4.45 5.28
C ARG A 351 -10.63 5.33 6.50
N PRO A 352 -11.53 6.25 6.88
CA PRO A 352 -11.30 7.17 7.99
C PRO A 352 -10.90 6.52 9.33
N ASP A 353 -11.39 5.32 9.63
CA ASP A 353 -11.03 4.58 10.85
C ASP A 353 -9.63 3.92 10.79
N ASN A 354 -9.03 3.85 9.59
CA ASN A 354 -7.66 3.38 9.38
C ASN A 354 -6.66 4.52 9.10
N ILE A 355 -7.18 5.70 8.73
CA ILE A 355 -6.44 6.93 8.44
C ILE A 355 -7.02 8.01 9.36
N ALA A 356 -6.65 7.94 10.64
CA ALA A 356 -7.30 8.73 11.68
C ALA A 356 -6.54 10.02 11.97
N TYR A 357 -7.27 11.10 12.24
CA TYR A 357 -6.69 12.37 12.62
C TYR A 357 -6.06 12.31 14.02
N THR A 358 -4.93 13.00 14.18
CA THR A 358 -4.13 13.03 15.40
C THR A 358 -4.30 14.37 16.11
N HIS A 359 -4.09 14.42 17.42
CA HIS A 359 -4.02 15.71 18.15
C HIS A 359 -2.88 16.62 17.66
N LYS A 360 -1.94 16.09 16.88
CA LYS A 360 -0.83 16.83 16.25
C LYS A 360 -1.19 17.47 14.90
N GLY A 361 -2.43 17.32 14.45
CA GLY A 361 -2.91 17.97 13.23
C GLY A 361 -2.62 17.21 11.93
N GLN A 362 -2.14 15.96 12.01
CA GLN A 362 -1.89 15.09 10.85
C GLN A 362 -2.86 13.90 10.83
N PHE A 363 -3.00 13.26 9.66
CA PHE A 363 -3.68 11.98 9.49
C PHE A 363 -2.71 10.80 9.59
N ALA A 364 -2.98 9.85 10.48
CA ALA A 364 -2.15 8.69 10.75
C ALA A 364 -2.70 7.39 10.15
N PHE A 365 -1.89 6.72 9.34
CA PHE A 365 -2.14 5.34 8.90
C PHE A 365 -1.87 4.36 10.05
N ILE A 366 -2.93 3.81 10.64
CA ILE A 366 -2.85 2.93 11.83
C ILE A 366 -3.08 1.45 11.53
N ASP A 367 -3.64 1.13 10.36
CA ASP A 367 -3.84 -0.24 9.88
C ASP A 367 -3.48 -0.37 8.40
N THR A 368 -2.48 -1.20 8.11
CA THR A 368 -1.72 -1.20 6.85
C THR A 368 -1.50 -2.62 6.33
N GLU A 369 -2.48 -3.50 6.53
CA GLU A 369 -2.27 -4.97 6.43
C GLU A 369 -2.79 -5.64 5.15
N TYR A 370 -3.59 -4.94 4.35
CA TYR A 370 -4.32 -5.57 3.25
C TYR A 370 -3.45 -5.67 2.00
N PRO A 371 -3.51 -6.80 1.26
CA PRO A 371 -2.80 -6.94 0.00
C PRO A 371 -3.39 -6.03 -1.08
N SER A 372 -2.60 -5.78 -2.12
CA SER A 372 -3.01 -5.03 -3.31
C SER A 372 -4.15 -5.73 -4.07
N LYS A 373 -5.09 -4.91 -4.56
CA LYS A 373 -6.17 -5.31 -5.47
C LYS A 373 -6.44 -4.19 -6.47
N GLY A 374 -5.38 -3.54 -6.94
CA GLY A 374 -5.43 -2.21 -7.55
C GLY A 374 -5.60 -1.09 -6.50
N PRO A 375 -5.48 0.17 -6.92
CA PRO A 375 -5.76 1.31 -6.06
C PRO A 375 -7.24 1.36 -5.67
N ASP A 376 -7.52 1.93 -4.50
CA ASP A 376 -8.86 2.03 -3.93
C ASP A 376 -9.15 3.49 -3.56
N TYR A 377 -9.70 4.22 -4.53
CA TYR A 377 -10.03 5.63 -4.39
C TYR A 377 -11.45 5.88 -3.85
N ASP A 378 -12.33 4.88 -3.86
CA ASP A 378 -13.75 5.06 -3.50
C ASP A 378 -13.99 5.11 -1.99
N ARG A 379 -13.23 4.35 -1.21
CA ARG A 379 -13.55 4.18 0.22
C ARG A 379 -13.53 5.47 1.03
N ILE A 380 -12.69 6.44 0.67
CA ILE A 380 -12.64 7.74 1.35
C ILE A 380 -13.65 8.73 0.78
N ARG A 381 -14.06 8.56 -0.49
CA ARG A 381 -14.89 9.49 -1.26
C ARG A 381 -16.19 9.88 -0.55
N LYS A 382 -16.88 8.89 0.03
CA LYS A 382 -18.17 9.08 0.70
C LYS A 382 -18.10 9.91 1.99
N TYR A 383 -16.91 10.08 2.56
CA TYR A 383 -16.70 10.85 3.77
C TYR A 383 -16.33 12.30 3.49
N LEU A 384 -16.09 12.66 2.22
CA LEU A 384 -15.74 14.02 1.82
C LEU A 384 -16.97 14.91 1.66
N SER A 385 -16.77 16.21 1.91
CA SER A 385 -17.74 17.24 1.51
C SER A 385 -18.02 17.18 0.01
N PRO A 386 -19.17 17.70 -0.48
CA PRO A 386 -19.48 17.70 -1.91
C PRO A 386 -18.39 18.34 -2.78
N GLU A 387 -17.80 19.46 -2.31
CA GLU A 387 -16.72 20.15 -3.03
C GLU A 387 -15.45 19.28 -3.09
N MET A 388 -15.04 18.72 -1.96
CA MET A 388 -13.84 17.87 -1.90
C MET A 388 -14.02 16.55 -2.63
N ARG A 389 -15.25 16.03 -2.70
CA ARG A 389 -15.60 14.88 -3.53
C ARG A 389 -15.42 15.20 -5.01
N ALA A 390 -15.92 16.34 -5.49
CA ALA A 390 -15.74 16.75 -6.88
C ALA A 390 -14.24 16.95 -7.22
N TYR A 391 -13.47 17.53 -6.31
CA TYR A 391 -12.02 17.65 -6.47
C TYR A 391 -11.32 16.28 -6.52
N TRP A 392 -11.69 15.37 -5.62
CA TRP A 392 -11.16 14.00 -5.58
C TRP A 392 -11.43 13.25 -6.88
N ASP A 393 -12.67 13.31 -7.37
CA ASP A 393 -13.07 12.67 -8.62
C ASP A 393 -12.20 13.18 -9.77
N ARG A 394 -12.06 14.51 -9.89
CA ARG A 394 -11.19 15.13 -10.91
C ARG A 394 -9.75 14.65 -10.80
N LEU A 395 -9.20 14.62 -9.59
CA LEU A 395 -7.83 14.18 -9.35
C LEU A 395 -7.62 12.73 -9.80
N VAL A 396 -8.57 11.84 -9.50
CA VAL A 396 -8.55 10.45 -9.93
C VAL A 396 -8.67 10.35 -11.45
N LYS A 397 -9.63 11.06 -12.06
CA LYS A 397 -9.88 11.06 -13.51
C LYS A 397 -8.71 11.59 -14.35
N ASN A 398 -7.92 12.50 -13.79
CA ASN A 398 -6.78 13.11 -14.48
C ASN A 398 -5.43 12.47 -14.15
N GLY A 399 -5.41 11.40 -13.36
CA GLY A 399 -4.15 10.75 -13.00
C GLY A 399 -3.28 11.64 -12.11
N GLY A 400 -3.88 12.27 -11.09
CA GLY A 400 -3.17 13.12 -10.11
C GLY A 400 -3.01 14.59 -10.48
N ARG A 401 -3.58 15.04 -11.61
CA ARG A 401 -3.39 16.39 -12.16
C ARG A 401 -4.57 17.35 -11.98
#